data_AF-A0A7Y3EW17-F1
#
_entry.id   AF-A0A7Y3EW17-F1
#
_cell.length_a   1.000
_cell.length_b   1.000
_cell.length_c   1.000
_cell.angle_alpha   90.00
_cell.angle_beta   90.00
_cell.angle_gamma   90.00
#
_symmetry.space_group_name_H-M   'P 1'
#
loop_
_entity.id
_entity.type
_entity.pdbx_description
1 polymer ?
#
loop_
_entity_poly.entity_id
_entity_poly.type
_entity_poly.pdbx_seq_one_letter_code
_entity_poly.pdbx_strand_id
1 'polypeptide(L)' 'MNLIPMVVEQSPRGERAYDIYSRLLKERIIFLGSAVSDDVSNVIIAQLLFLEADDPDKDITFYINSPGGSVTA' A
#
# COMPACT_ATOMS: atom_id res chain seq x y z
N MET A 1 6.42 15.40 10.95
CA MET A 1 6.65 14.83 9.61
C MET A 1 7.68 13.73 9.74
N ASN A 2 7.27 12.46 9.73
CA ASN A 2 8.22 11.38 9.49
C ASN A 2 8.47 11.35 7.98
N LEU A 3 9.72 11.54 7.57
CA LEU A 3 10.11 11.37 6.18
C LEU A 3 9.91 9.90 5.81
N ILE A 4 9.02 9.64 4.85
CA ILE A 4 8.90 8.31 4.25
C ILE A 4 10.11 8.12 3.33
N PRO A 5 10.93 7.07 3.52
CA PRO A 5 12.09 6.82 2.67
C PRO A 5 11.69 6.65 1.20
N MET A 6 12.50 7.22 0.32
CA MET A 6 12.38 7.05 -1.12
C MET A 6 13.34 5.96 -1.61
N VAL A 7 12.88 5.16 -2.57
CA VAL A 7 13.64 4.10 -3.24
C VAL A 7 13.74 4.42 -4.73
N VAL A 8 14.94 4.26 -5.28
CA VAL A 8 15.20 4.45 -6.72
C VAL A 8 15.26 3.10 -7.41
N GLU A 9 14.42 2.90 -8.42
CA GLU A 9 14.43 1.72 -9.29
C GLU A 9 15.07 2.11 -10.63
N GLN A 10 16.16 1.43 -10.99
CA GLN A 10 16.81 1.60 -12.28
C GLN A 10 16.16 0.69 -13.32
N SER A 11 15.70 1.26 -14.42
CA SER A 11 15.21 0.53 -15.58
C SER A 11 16.04 0.88 -16.82
N PRO A 12 16.06 0.05 -17.88
CA PRO A 12 16.74 0.38 -19.14
C PRO A 12 16.24 1.68 -19.80
N ARG A 13 15.08 2.20 -19.38
CA ARG A 13 14.48 3.45 -19.86
C ARG A 13 14.73 4.65 -18.94
N GLY A 14 15.53 4.48 -17.87
CA GLY A 14 15.86 5.52 -16.90
C GLY A 14 15.54 5.14 -15.45
N GLU A 15 15.76 6.10 -14.55
CA GLU A 15 15.53 5.96 -13.11
C GLU A 15 14.11 6.43 -12.73
N ARG A 16 13.42 5.66 -11.87
CA ARG A 16 12.15 6.08 -11.26
C ARG A 16 12.28 6.03 -9.74
N ALA A 17 11.92 7.11 -9.08
CA ALA A 17 11.89 7.20 -7.62
C ALA A 17 10.45 6.99 -7.13
N TYR A 18 10.28 6.12 -6.14
CA TYR A 18 9.03 5.85 -5.45
C TYR A 18 9.24 6.00 -3.95
N ASP A 19 8.20 6.37 -3.21
CA ASP A 19 8.23 6.12 -1.77
C ASP A 19 8.17 4.61 -1.51
N ILE A 20 8.65 4.19 -0.33
CA ILE A 20 8.71 2.76 0.01
C ILE A 20 7.35 2.06 -0.05
N TYR A 21 6.24 2.73 0.29
CA TYR A 21 4.91 2.12 0.26
C TYR A 21 4.41 1.95 -1.17
N SER A 22 4.63 2.94 -2.04
CA SER A 22 4.33 2.81 -3.48
C SER A 22 5.13 1.66 -4.11
N ARG A 23 6.39 1.47 -3.71
CA ARG A 23 7.22 0.36 -4.17
C ARG A 23 6.67 -0.99 -3.72
N LEU A 24 6.16 -1.10 -2.50
CA LEU A 24 5.53 -2.30 -1.94
C LEU A 24 4.18 -2.60 -2.60
N LEU A 25 3.36 -1.58 -2.86
CA LEU A 25 2.07 -1.74 -3.54
C LEU A 25 2.26 -2.32 -4.96
N LYS A 26 3.34 -1.95 -5.65
CA LYS A 26 3.73 -2.56 -6.94
C LYS A 26 4.01 -4.06 -6.85
N GLU A 27 4.45 -4.56 -5.70
CA GLU A 27 4.60 -6.00 -5.40
C GLU A 27 3.31 -6.60 -4.79
N ARG A 28 2.19 -5.88 -4.85
CA ARG A 28 0.89 -6.28 -4.28
C ARG A 28 0.91 -6.44 -2.75
N ILE A 29 1.73 -5.64 -2.09
CA ILE A 29 1.84 -5.61 -0.63
C ILE A 29 1.11 -4.38 -0.09
N ILE A 30 0.09 -4.61 0.73
CA ILE A 30 -0.65 -3.57 1.47
C ILE A 30 -0.22 -3.60 2.94
N PHE A 31 -0.11 -2.43 3.57
CA PHE A 31 0.29 -2.30 4.97
C PHE A 31 -0.72 -1.47 5.77
N LEU A 32 -1.32 -2.07 6.79
CA LEU A 32 -2.10 -1.37 7.81
C LEU A 32 -1.22 -1.19 9.05
N GLY A 33 -0.60 -0.01 9.17
CA GLY A 33 0.35 0.32 10.24
C GLY A 33 -0.19 1.27 11.31
N SER A 34 -1.49 1.56 11.29
CA SER A 34 -2.15 2.52 12.17
C SER A 34 -3.43 1.95 12.76
N ALA A 35 -4.06 2.69 13.68
CA ALA A 35 -5.42 2.39 14.10
C ALA A 35 -6.38 2.45 12.90
N VAL A 36 -7.45 1.67 12.96
CA VAL A 36 -8.48 1.62 11.92
C VAL A 36 -9.43 2.81 12.09
N SER A 37 -9.49 3.65 11.07
CA SER A 37 -10.43 4.77 10.93
C SER A 37 -10.97 4.79 9.50
N ASP A 38 -12.10 5.47 9.29
CA ASP A 38 -12.74 5.57 7.98
C ASP A 38 -11.77 6.06 6.89
N ASP A 39 -10.88 7.01 7.20
CA ASP A 39 -9.87 7.51 6.27
C ASP A 39 -8.87 6.42 5.86
N VAL A 40 -8.35 5.66 6.83
CA VAL A 40 -7.38 4.59 6.58
C VAL A 40 -8.04 3.45 5.81
N SER A 41 -9.26 3.09 6.18
CA SER A 41 -10.04 2.08 5.49
C SER A 41 -10.34 2.45 4.05
N ASN A 42 -10.76 3.69 3.77
CA ASN A 42 -11.00 4.16 2.42
C ASN A 42 -9.74 4.05 1.54
N VAL A 43 -8.56 4.35 2.10
CA VAL A 43 -7.28 4.18 1.40
C VAL A 43 -6.98 2.70 1.14
N ILE A 44 -7.22 1.81 2.10
CA ILE A 44 -7.01 0.36 1.93
C ILE A 44 -7.97 -0.20 0.87
N ILE A 45 -9.24 0.19 0.91
CA ILE A 45 -10.24 -0.20 -0.11
C ILE A 45 -9.78 0.25 -1.50
N ALA A 46 -9.30 1.50 -1.64
CA ALA A 46 -8.78 1.98 -2.90
C ALA A 46 -7.57 1.18 -3.39
N GLN A 47 -6.65 0.79 -2.50
CA GLN A 47 -5.50 -0.07 -2.85
C GLN A 47 -5.93 -1.47 -3.29
N LEU A 48 -6.91 -2.07 -2.60
CA LEU A 48 -7.46 -3.38 -2.97
C LEU A 48 -8.10 -3.35 -4.37
N LEU A 49 -8.96 -2.36 -4.62
CA LEU A 49 -9.61 -2.18 -5.92
C LEU A 49 -8.61 -1.89 -7.05
N PHE A 50 -7.54 -1.15 -6.73
CA PHE A 50 -6.45 -0.91 -7.66
C PHE A 50 -5.73 -2.20 -8.05
N LEU A 51 -5.39 -3.06 -7.07
CA LEU A 51 -4.71 -4.33 -7.32
C LEU A 51 -5.60 -5.36 -8.03
N GLU A 52 -6.90 -5.38 -7.71
CA GLU A 52 -7.90 -6.19 -8.40
C GLU A 52 -8.01 -5.82 -9.88
N ALA A 53 -8.03 -4.52 -10.20
CA ALA A 53 -8.10 -4.05 -11.57
C ALA A 53 -6.80 -4.31 -12.38
N ASP A 54 -5.65 -4.37 -11.71
CA ASP A 54 -4.35 -4.67 -12.33
C ASP A 54 -4.21 -6.15 -12.68
N ASP A 55 -4.52 -7.04 -11.73
CA ASP A 55 -4.46 -8.49 -11.92
C ASP A 55 -5.32 -9.18 -10.84
N PRO A 56 -6.55 -9.64 -11.15
CA PRO A 56 -7.46 -10.22 -10.16
C PRO A 56 -7.05 -11.66 -9.76
N ASP A 57 -6.23 -12.33 -10.56
CA ASP A 57 -5.80 -13.72 -10.31
C ASP A 57 -4.56 -13.80 -9.40
N LYS A 58 -3.89 -12.67 -9.15
CA LYS A 58 -2.70 -12.62 -8.29
C LYS A 58 -3.06 -12.32 -6.84
N ASP A 59 -2.43 -13.07 -5.94
CA ASP A 59 -2.53 -12.86 -4.50
C ASP A 59 -2.12 -11.45 -4.07
N ILE A 60 -2.71 -11.00 -2.97
CA ILE A 60 -2.37 -9.75 -2.27
C ILE A 60 -1.81 -10.13 -0.90
N THR A 61 -0.64 -9.58 -0.57
CA THR A 61 -0.06 -9.78 0.78
C THR A 61 -0.45 -8.60 1.65
N PHE A 62 -1.21 -8.85 2.72
CA PHE A 62 -1.68 -7.82 3.63
C PHE A 62 -1.01 -7.93 5.00
N TYR A 63 -0.15 -6.97 5.33
CA TYR A 63 0.51 -6.89 6.64
C TYR A 63 -0.29 -6.00 7.58
N ILE A 64 -0.56 -6.51 8.78
CA ILE A 64 -1.36 -5.82 9.80
C ILE A 64 -0.50 -5.59 11.04
N ASN A 65 -0.28 -4.32 11.35
CA ASN A 65 0.26 -3.83 12.61
C ASN A 65 -0.66 -2.72 13.12
N SER A 66 -1.81 -3.12 13.67
CA SER A 66 -2.86 -2.21 14.11
C SER A 66 -3.29 -2.55 15.53
N PRO A 67 -3.54 -1.55 16.40
CA PRO A 67 -4.21 -1.76 17.68
C PRO A 67 -5.72 -2.01 17.54
N GLY A 68 -6.26 -2.10 16.32
CA GLY A 68 -7.69 -2.10 16.03
C GLY A 68 -8.23 -0.68 15.80
N GLY A 69 -9.54 -0.49 15.91
CA GLY A 69 -10.17 0.81 15.72
C GLY A 69 -11.68 0.72 15.54
N SER A 70 -12.23 1.60 14.69
CA SER A 70 -13.66 1.63 14.37
C SER A 70 -14.11 0.30 13.76
N VAL A 71 -15.25 -0.22 14.24
CA VAL A 71 -15.83 -1.48 13.72
C VAL A 71 -16.51 -1.29 12.37
N THR A 72 -17.01 -0.08 12.09
CA THR A 72 -17.71 0.25 10.85
C THR A 72 -16.80 0.79 9.75
N ALA A 73 -15.56 1.11 10.11
CA ALA A 73 -14.55 1.53 9.15
C ALA A 73 -14.19 0.37 8.21
#